data_AF-A0A9X1XAA8-F1
#
_entry.id   AF-A0A9X1XAA8-F1
#
_cell.length_a   1.000
_cell.length_b   1.000
_cell.length_c   1.000
_cell.angle_alpha   90.00
_cell.angle_beta   90.00
_cell.angle_gamma   90.00
#
_symmetry.space_group_name_H-M   'P 1'
#
loop_
_entity.id
_entity.type
_entity.pdbx_description
1 polymer ?
#
loop_
_entity_poly.entity_id
_entity_poly.type
_entity_poly.pdbx_seq_one_letter_code
_entity_poly.pdbx_strand_id
1 'polypeptide(L)'
;MDHQNLYSNALECVENARKAIEESQGNNNPEEFQQAKQLLEYAHEMVQQSRQTDGLTEEQTKRLFHAREHLRHLQETTNAIEATRYE
;
A
#
# COMPACT_ATOMS: atom_id res chain seq x y z
N MET A 1 0.14 11.45 -18.16
CA MET A 1 -0.99 10.90 -17.39
C MET A 1 -1.59 12.02 -16.56
N ASP A 2 -2.91 12.06 -16.43
CA ASP A 2 -3.60 13.06 -15.61
C ASP A 2 -3.26 12.87 -14.12
N HIS A 3 -2.94 13.96 -13.41
CA HIS A 3 -2.62 13.96 -11.97
C HIS A 3 -3.74 13.32 -11.14
N GLN A 4 -4.97 13.49 -11.59
CA GLN A 4 -6.14 12.94 -10.92
C GLN A 4 -6.25 11.41 -11.06
N ASN A 5 -5.75 10.86 -12.18
CA ASN A 5 -5.66 9.42 -12.39
C ASN A 5 -4.54 8.81 -11.53
N LEU A 6 -3.38 9.46 -11.44
CA LEU A 6 -2.27 8.99 -10.60
C LEU A 6 -2.67 8.93 -9.12
N TYR A 7 -3.31 9.99 -8.61
CA TYR A 7 -3.84 10.02 -7.26
C TYR A 7 -4.84 8.88 -6.98
N SER A 8 -5.81 8.69 -7.87
CA SER A 8 -6.86 7.67 -7.69
C SER A 8 -6.25 6.27 -7.72
N ASN A 9 -5.33 6.02 -8.66
CA ASN A 9 -4.62 4.75 -8.77
C ASN A 9 -3.77 4.47 -7.53
N ALA A 10 -3.10 5.49 -6.97
CA ALA A 10 -2.31 5.32 -5.76
C ALA A 10 -3.17 4.88 -4.56
N LEU A 11 -4.35 5.48 -4.38
CA LEU A 11 -5.27 5.08 -3.31
C LEU A 11 -5.84 3.67 -3.52
N GLU A 12 -6.15 3.32 -4.76
CA GLU A 12 -6.60 1.96 -5.10
C GLU A 12 -5.51 0.93 -4.79
N CYS A 13 -4.25 1.21 -5.14
CA CYS A 13 -3.14 0.31 -4.83
C CYS A 13 -2.94 0.12 -3.32
N VAL A 14 -3.08 1.19 -2.53
CA VAL A 14 -3.00 1.12 -1.06
C VAL A 14 -4.11 0.22 -0.50
N GLU A 15 -5.34 0.37 -1.02
CA GLU A 15 -6.48 -0.45 -0.59
C GLU A 15 -6.32 -1.92 -0.99
N ASN A 16 -5.78 -2.19 -2.18
CA ASN A 16 -5.49 -3.56 -2.63
C ASN A 16 -4.41 -4.22 -1.78
N ALA A 17 -3.34 -3.49 -1.45
CA ALA A 17 -2.29 -3.98 -0.54
C ALA A 17 -2.87 -4.28 0.85
N ARG A 18 -3.71 -3.40 1.39
CA ARG A 18 -4.39 -3.59 2.69
C ARG A 18 -5.19 -4.90 2.71
N LYS A 19 -6.05 -5.11 1.71
CA LYS A 19 -6.90 -6.30 1.61
C LYS A 19 -6.06 -7.58 1.50
N ALA A 20 -5.06 -7.60 0.62
CA ALA A 20 -4.21 -8.76 0.44
C ALA A 20 -3.46 -9.14 1.72
N ILE A 21 -2.97 -8.14 2.47
CA ILE A 21 -2.32 -8.38 3.76
C ILE A 21 -3.33 -8.96 4.74
N GLU A 22 -4.52 -8.37 4.91
CA GLU A 22 -5.57 -8.87 5.80
C GLU A 22 -5.97 -10.33 5.49
N GLU A 23 -6.18 -10.65 4.21
CA GLU A 23 -6.51 -12.00 3.76
C GLU A 23 -5.38 -12.99 4.07
N SER A 24 -4.12 -12.60 3.81
CA SER A 24 -2.95 -13.44 4.10
C SER A 24 -2.77 -13.74 5.60
N GLN A 25 -3.28 -12.89 6.49
CA GLN A 25 -3.23 -13.16 7.94
C GLN A 25 -4.08 -14.37 8.31
N GLY A 26 -5.22 -14.57 7.65
CA GLY A 26 -6.17 -15.64 7.95
C GLY A 26 -5.82 -16.99 7.32
N ASN A 27 -5.20 -16.98 6.13
CA ASN A 27 -5.07 -18.19 5.31
C ASN A 27 -3.76 -18.97 5.52
N ASN A 28 -2.73 -18.38 6.16
CA ASN A 28 -1.40 -18.99 6.32
C ASN A 28 -0.81 -19.55 5.01
N ASN A 29 -1.15 -18.94 3.88
CA ASN A 29 -0.67 -19.35 2.57
C ASN A 29 0.58 -18.50 2.19
N PRO A 30 1.76 -19.10 2.01
CA PRO A 30 2.98 -18.37 1.65
C PRO A 30 2.89 -17.63 0.32
N GLU A 31 2.15 -18.18 -0.66
CA GLU A 31 2.02 -17.56 -1.99
C GLU A 31 1.16 -16.29 -1.92
N GLU A 32 0.03 -16.35 -1.20
CA GLU A 32 -0.83 -15.19 -0.94
C GLU A 32 -0.08 -14.12 -0.13
N PHE A 33 0.72 -14.52 0.85
CA PHE A 33 1.55 -13.59 1.62
C PHE A 33 2.63 -12.93 0.76
N GLN A 34 3.29 -13.69 -0.13
CA GLN A 34 4.25 -13.13 -1.07
C GLN A 34 3.59 -12.16 -2.06
N GLN A 35 2.39 -12.47 -2.54
CA GLN A 35 1.61 -11.57 -3.38
C GLN A 35 1.23 -10.28 -2.62
N ALA A 36 0.83 -10.38 -1.36
CA ALA A 36 0.53 -9.24 -0.52
C ALA A 36 1.75 -8.31 -0.37
N LYS A 37 2.97 -8.86 -0.21
CA LYS A 37 4.22 -8.09 -0.21
C LYS A 37 4.46 -7.33 -1.51
N GLN A 38 4.25 -7.97 -2.65
CA GLN A 38 4.40 -7.32 -3.95
C GLN A 38 3.40 -6.17 -4.16
N LEU A 39 2.15 -6.36 -3.72
CA LEU A 39 1.14 -5.30 -3.78
C LEU A 39 1.49 -4.13 -2.86
N LEU A 40 2.07 -4.40 -1.69
CA LEU A 40 2.54 -3.38 -0.76
C LEU A 40 3.70 -2.56 -1.37
N GLU A 41 4.69 -3.21 -1.96
CA GLU A 41 5.81 -2.54 -2.66
C GLU A 41 5.29 -1.67 -3.80
N TYR A 42 4.39 -2.20 -4.63
CA TYR A 42 3.79 -1.45 -5.74
C TYR A 42 2.98 -0.24 -5.25
N ALA A 43 2.22 -0.38 -4.16
CA ALA A 43 1.49 0.73 -3.56
C ALA A 43 2.42 1.84 -3.04
N HIS A 44 3.58 1.47 -2.47
CA HIS A 44 4.61 2.44 -2.09
C HIS A 44 5.12 3.24 -3.29
N GLU A 45 5.39 2.58 -4.42
CA GLU A 45 5.83 3.25 -5.65
C GLU A 45 4.77 4.22 -6.19
N MET A 46 3.52 3.79 -6.25
CA MET A 46 2.42 4.61 -6.78
C MET A 46 2.15 5.86 -5.93
N VAL A 47 2.21 5.72 -4.61
CA VAL A 47 2.07 6.85 -3.68
C VAL A 47 3.26 7.81 -3.79
N GLN A 48 4.47 7.30 -3.97
CA GLN A 48 5.66 8.12 -4.18
C GLN A 48 5.60 8.90 -5.51
N GLN A 49 5.14 8.27 -6.59
CA GLN A 49 4.95 8.93 -7.88
C GLN A 49 3.88 10.03 -7.80
N SER A 50 2.78 9.78 -7.10
CA SER A 50 1.69 10.76 -6.90
C SER A 50 2.09 11.95 -6.03
N ARG A 51 3.22 11.89 -5.32
CA ARG A 51 3.75 13.02 -4.55
C ARG A 51 4.47 14.04 -5.42
N GLN A 52 5.02 13.61 -6.56
CA GLN A 52 5.79 14.47 -7.47
C GLN A 52 4.89 15.24 -8.44
N THR A 53 3.58 15.06 -8.36
CA THR A 53 2.61 15.70 -9.23
C THR A 53 2.11 17.02 -8.67
N ASP A 54 2.41 18.11 -9.38
CA ASP A 54 1.78 19.41 -9.18
C ASP A 54 0.28 19.33 -9.55
N GLY A 55 -0.59 19.99 -8.79
CA GLY A 55 -2.03 20.07 -9.11
C GLY A 55 -2.98 19.28 -8.21
N LEU A 56 -2.47 18.64 -7.15
CA LEU A 56 -3.34 18.07 -6.12
C LEU A 56 -3.93 19.17 -5.22
N THR A 57 -5.20 19.01 -4.87
CA THR A 57 -5.85 19.82 -3.83
C THR A 57 -5.24 19.53 -2.46
N GLU A 58 -5.46 20.43 -1.49
CA GLU A 58 -5.03 20.23 -0.10
C GLU A 58 -5.61 18.93 0.49
N GLU A 59 -6.89 18.66 0.23
CA GLU A 59 -7.55 17.44 0.70
C GLU A 59 -6.93 16.17 0.11
N GLN A 60 -6.63 16.16 -1.19
CA GLN A 60 -5.94 15.03 -1.83
C GLN A 60 -4.53 14.85 -1.27
N THR A 61 -3.83 15.95 -1.00
CA THR A 61 -2.51 15.91 -0.37
C THR A 61 -2.58 15.30 1.03
N LYS A 62 -3.57 15.67 1.83
CA LYS A 62 -3.83 15.06 3.16
C LYS A 62 -4.13 13.56 3.04
N ARG A 63 -4.96 13.16 2.09
CA ARG A 63 -5.27 11.74 1.85
C ARG A 63 -4.04 10.94 1.43
N LEU A 64 -3.18 11.48 0.56
CA LEU A 64 -1.89 10.84 0.24
C LEU A 64 -0.98 10.75 1.45
N PHE A 65 -0.96 11.76 2.31
CA PHE A 65 -0.22 11.69 3.57
C PHE A 65 -0.71 10.54 4.45
N HIS A 66 -2.02 10.39 4.63
CA HIS A 66 -2.59 9.28 5.38
C HIS A 66 -2.33 7.92 4.73
N ALA A 67 -2.44 7.83 3.40
CA ALA A 67 -2.12 6.61 2.66
C ALA A 67 -0.67 6.16 2.91
N ARG A 68 0.29 7.08 3.02
CA ARG A 68 1.69 6.76 3.35
C ARG A 68 1.83 6.20 4.77
N GLU A 69 1.16 6.83 5.73
CA GLU A 69 1.13 6.35 7.11
C GLU A 69 0.55 4.93 7.17
N HIS A 70 -0.55 4.68 6.44
CA HIS A 70 -1.13 3.34 6.31
C HIS A 70 -0.16 2.33 5.73
N LEU A 71 0.55 2.66 4.64
CA LEU A 71 1.53 1.76 4.05
C LEU A 71 2.67 1.42 5.02
N ARG A 72 3.13 2.39 5.83
CA ARG A 72 4.12 2.12 6.88
C ARG A 72 3.60 1.09 7.89
N HIS A 73 2.37 1.23 8.35
CA HIS A 73 1.76 0.27 9.27
C HIS A 73 1.58 -1.12 8.64
N LEU A 74 1.22 -1.17 7.36
CA LEU A 74 1.13 -2.42 6.62
C LEU A 74 2.50 -3.09 6.49
N GLN A 75 3.58 -2.33 6.25
CA GLN A 75 4.93 -2.86 6.24
C GLN A 75 5.35 -3.43 7.60
N GLU A 76 5.07 -2.70 8.69
CA GLU A 76 5.32 -3.17 10.05
C GLU A 76 4.57 -4.47 10.34
N THR A 77 3.31 -4.56 9.89
CA THR A 77 2.47 -5.74 10.04
C THR A 77 3.03 -6.94 9.27
N THR A 78 3.38 -6.74 8.01
CA THR A 78 4.00 -7.76 7.16
C THR A 78 5.29 -8.29 7.77
N ASN A 79 6.18 -7.41 8.24
CA ASN A 79 7.43 -7.82 8.88
C ASN A 79 7.17 -8.67 10.14
N ALA A 80 6.16 -8.32 10.95
CA ALA A 80 5.78 -9.09 12.12
C ALA A 80 5.20 -10.47 11.76
N ILE A 81 4.41 -10.56 10.68
CA ILE A 81 3.90 -11.85 10.18
C ILE A 81 5.06 -12.72 9.70
N GLU A 82 6.00 -12.15 8.97
CA GLU A 82 7.17 -12.87 8.44
C GLU A 82 8.02 -13.45 9.58
N ALA A 83 8.38 -12.63 10.57
CA ALA A 83 9.15 -13.05 11.74
C ALA A 83 8.44 -14.08 12.65
N THR A 84 7.12 -14.21 12.56
CA THR A 84 6.36 -15.15 13.40
C THR A 84 5.95 -16.44 12.69
N ARG A 85 5.94 -16.45 11.34
CA ARG A 85 5.42 -17.59 10.55
C ARG A 85 6.44 -18.23 9.62
N TYR A 86 7.47 -17.49 9.19
CA TYR A 86 8.38 -17.91 8.12
C TYR A 86 9.87 -17.83 8.49
N GLU A 87 10.20 -17.34 9.70
CA GLU A 87 11.53 -17.52 10.35
C GLU A 87 11.55 -18.77 11.22
#